data_AF-A0A379GHX1-F1
#
_entry.id   AF-A0A379GHX1-F1
#
_cell.length_a   1.000
_cell.length_b   1.000
_cell.length_c   1.000
_cell.angle_alpha   90.00
_cell.angle_beta   90.00
_cell.angle_gamma   90.00
#
_symmetry.space_group_name_H-M   'P 1'
#
loop_
_entity.id
_entity.type
_entity.pdbx_description
1 polymer ?
#
loop_
_entity_poly.entity_id
_entity_poly.type
_entity_poly.pdbx_seq_one_letter_code
_entity_poly.pdbx_strand_id
1 'polypeptide(L)'
;MPPKLMSDDGKHIVIRPLAYAREKDIERFAQAKNFPIIPCNLCGSQPNLQRQVIKEMLRDWDKRYPGRIETMFRATQNIVPSHLCDTQLFDFANIKQGDEIINGGDLAFDKDDIPTSPILSDDEDERPDFSQARLDVVEVK
;
A
#
# COMPACT_ATOMS: atom_id res chain seq x y z
N MET A 1 8.18 -2.72 -3.57
CA MET A 1 7.44 -3.29 -4.72
C MET A 1 8.21 -4.52 -5.20
N PRO A 2 7.53 -5.66 -5.41
CA PRO A 2 8.14 -6.91 -5.83
C PRO A 2 8.92 -6.80 -7.17
N PRO A 3 10.11 -7.41 -7.29
CA PRO A 3 10.85 -7.53 -8.56
C PRO A 3 10.09 -8.32 -9.64
N LYS A 4 9.27 -9.29 -9.24
CA LYS A 4 8.37 -10.05 -10.11
C LYS A 4 7.04 -10.25 -9.40
N LEU A 5 5.94 -9.99 -10.10
CA LEU A 5 4.59 -10.00 -9.54
C LEU A 5 3.62 -10.64 -10.53
N MET A 6 2.74 -11.52 -10.03
CA MET A 6 1.54 -11.94 -10.76
C MET A 6 0.47 -10.85 -10.63
N SER A 7 -0.10 -10.42 -11.74
CA SER A 7 -1.27 -9.52 -11.77
C SER A 7 -2.46 -10.17 -11.07
N ASP A 8 -3.32 -9.39 -10.44
CA ASP A 8 -4.43 -9.91 -9.64
C ASP A 8 -5.47 -10.67 -10.49
N ASP A 9 -5.50 -10.42 -11.80
CA ASP A 9 -6.29 -11.17 -12.78
C ASP A 9 -5.68 -12.52 -13.20
N GLY A 10 -4.47 -12.84 -12.71
CA GLY A 10 -3.72 -14.06 -12.99
C GLY A 10 -3.20 -14.17 -14.44
N LYS A 11 -3.43 -13.16 -15.28
CA LYS A 11 -3.13 -13.23 -16.73
C LYS A 11 -1.71 -12.80 -17.04
N HIS A 12 -1.20 -11.80 -16.32
CA HIS A 12 0.07 -11.16 -16.61
C HIS A 12 1.07 -11.32 -15.48
N ILE A 13 2.35 -11.44 -15.84
CA ILE A 13 3.46 -11.35 -14.89
C ILE A 13 4.21 -10.06 -15.17
N VAL A 14 4.24 -9.17 -14.19
CA VAL A 14 5.02 -7.93 -14.25
C VAL A 14 6.44 -8.23 -13.80
N ILE A 15 7.41 -8.00 -14.69
CA ILE A 15 8.84 -8.12 -14.39
C ILE A 15 9.48 -6.73 -14.29
N ARG A 16 10.25 -6.51 -13.22
CA ARG A 16 11.03 -5.30 -12.99
C ARG A 16 12.52 -5.65 -13.08
N PRO A 17 13.10 -5.73 -14.29
CA PRO A 17 14.48 -6.22 -14.48
C PRO A 17 15.54 -5.34 -13.80
N LEU A 18 15.22 -4.08 -13.52
CA LEU A 18 16.12 -3.12 -12.86
C LEU A 18 15.91 -3.02 -11.34
N ALA A 19 15.11 -3.90 -10.72
CA ALA A 19 14.78 -3.83 -9.29
C ALA A 19 16.01 -3.87 -8.36
N TYR A 20 17.11 -4.51 -8.81
CA TYR A 20 18.36 -4.62 -8.05
C TYR A 20 19.48 -3.71 -8.58
N ALA A 21 19.22 -2.95 -9.65
CA ALA A 21 20.21 -2.09 -10.25
C ALA A 21 20.27 -0.76 -9.49
N ARG A 22 21.48 -0.30 -9.15
CA ARG A 22 21.66 1.02 -8.56
C ARG A 22 21.41 2.09 -9.62
N GLU A 23 20.75 3.17 -9.23
CA GLU A 23 20.43 4.28 -10.12
C GLU A 23 21.66 4.83 -10.87
N LYS A 24 22.79 4.98 -10.17
CA LYS A 24 24.08 5.43 -10.75
C LYS A 24 24.56 4.54 -11.89
N ASP A 25 24.32 3.23 -11.77
CA ASP A 25 24.74 2.24 -12.76
C ASP A 25 23.80 2.27 -13.98
N ILE A 26 22.49 2.50 -13.76
CA ILE A 26 21.49 2.70 -14.82
C ILE A 26 21.81 3.97 -15.62
N GLU A 27 22.15 5.07 -14.93
CA GLU A 27 22.54 6.34 -15.57
C GLU A 27 23.78 6.16 -16.46
N ARG A 28 24.84 5.54 -15.92
CA ARG A 28 26.06 5.25 -16.68
C ARG A 28 25.79 4.36 -17.89
N PHE A 29 24.93 3.35 -17.74
CA PHE A 29 24.53 2.48 -18.84
C PHE A 29 23.75 3.24 -19.92
N ALA A 30 22.82 4.11 -19.52
CA ALA A 30 22.03 4.93 -20.45
C ALA A 30 22.92 5.88 -21.25
N GLN A 31 23.91 6.52 -20.61
CA GLN A 31 24.91 7.36 -21.28
C GLN A 31 25.72 6.54 -22.28
N ALA A 32 26.25 5.37 -21.88
CA ALA A 32 27.04 4.51 -22.76
C ALA A 32 26.25 3.97 -23.96
N LYS A 33 24.94 3.76 -23.81
CA LYS A 33 24.03 3.35 -24.89
C LYS A 33 23.42 4.50 -25.68
N ASN A 34 23.77 5.75 -25.35
CA ASN A 34 23.20 6.96 -25.94
C ASN A 34 21.66 6.99 -25.89
N PHE A 35 21.05 6.51 -24.80
CA PHE A 35 19.62 6.65 -24.60
C PHE A 35 19.27 8.09 -24.22
N PRO A 36 18.18 8.66 -24.76
CA PRO A 36 17.72 9.98 -24.35
C PRO A 36 17.24 9.92 -22.90
N ILE A 37 17.89 10.67 -22.01
CA ILE A 37 17.44 10.84 -20.62
C ILE A 37 16.45 12.00 -20.60
N ILE A 38 15.19 11.69 -20.34
CA ILE A 38 14.14 12.70 -20.15
C ILE A 38 14.15 13.11 -18.68
N PRO A 39 14.38 14.40 -18.36
CA PRO A 39 14.49 14.84 -16.97
C PRO A 39 13.12 14.79 -16.27
N CYS A 40 13.10 14.31 -15.02
CA CYS A 40 11.89 14.14 -14.20
C CYS A 40 11.23 15.48 -13.77
N ASN A 41 11.85 16.60 -14.09
CA ASN A 41 11.33 17.94 -13.81
C ASN A 41 10.17 18.38 -14.74
N LEU A 42 9.79 17.56 -15.72
CA LEU A 42 8.59 17.77 -16.54
C LEU A 42 7.28 17.62 -15.72
N CYS A 43 7.34 16.98 -14.55
CA CYS A 43 6.32 16.98 -13.51
C CYS A 43 6.87 17.74 -12.29
N GLY A 44 6.73 19.08 -12.31
CA GLY A 44 7.51 20.00 -11.47
C GLY A 44 7.40 19.79 -9.95
N SER A 45 8.32 19.05 -9.35
CA SER A 45 8.75 19.26 -7.96
C SER A 45 10.01 18.46 -7.64
N GLN A 46 11.13 19.15 -7.36
CA GLN A 46 11.95 18.90 -6.16
C GLN A 46 13.24 19.72 -6.15
N PRO A 47 13.51 20.36 -5.00
CA PRO A 47 14.83 20.37 -4.42
C PRO A 47 14.75 19.84 -2.99
N ASN A 48 14.70 18.51 -2.87
CA ASN A 48 15.23 17.71 -1.77
C ASN A 48 15.11 18.25 -0.34
N LEU A 49 13.99 17.94 0.29
CA LEU A 49 14.00 17.32 1.61
C LEU A 49 12.72 16.51 1.81
N GLN A 50 12.50 15.48 0.99
CA GLN A 50 11.42 14.53 1.23
C GLN A 50 11.45 13.99 2.67
N ARG A 51 12.64 13.86 3.27
CA ARG A 51 12.77 13.48 4.68
C ARG A 51 12.22 14.53 5.66
N GLN A 52 12.37 15.83 5.42
CA GLN A 52 11.73 16.85 6.28
C GLN A 52 10.24 16.92 6.03
N VAL A 53 9.81 16.84 4.77
CA VAL A 53 8.39 16.82 4.40
C VAL A 53 7.67 15.64 5.05
N ILE A 54 8.27 14.44 4.98
CA ILE A 54 7.73 13.24 5.65
C ILE A 54 7.71 13.44 7.17
N LYS A 55 8.75 14.03 7.76
CA LYS A 55 8.80 14.28 9.21
C LYS A 55 7.72 15.27 9.67
N GLU A 56 7.48 16.32 8.90
CA GLU A 56 6.42 17.30 9.18
C GLU A 56 5.03 16.69 8.99
N MET A 57 4.85 15.93 7.91
CA MET A 57 3.62 15.18 7.63
C MET A 57 3.27 14.23 8.78
N LEU A 58 4.23 13.44 9.27
CA LEU A 58 4.01 12.50 10.38
C LEU A 58 3.61 13.23 11.67
N ARG A 59 4.30 14.34 12.01
CA ARG A 59 3.97 15.14 13.21
C ARG A 59 2.59 15.77 13.13
N ASP A 60 2.18 16.19 11.95
CA ASP A 60 0.87 16.78 11.73
C ASP A 60 -0.24 15.70 11.76
N TRP A 61 0.03 14.51 11.23
CA TRP A 61 -0.87 13.36 11.36
C TRP A 61 -1.09 12.91 12.80
N ASP A 62 -0.05 12.93 13.63
CA ASP A 62 -0.14 12.61 15.06
C ASP A 62 -1.11 13.55 15.80
N LYS A 63 -1.06 14.84 15.47
CA LYS A 63 -1.95 15.85 16.04
C LYS A 63 -3.40 15.74 15.56
N ARG A 64 -3.59 15.49 14.26
CA ARG A 64 -4.93 15.44 13.64
C ARG A 64 -5.64 14.10 13.84
N TYR A 65 -4.86 13.03 13.97
CA TYR A 65 -5.33 11.65 14.04
C TYR A 65 -4.48 10.85 15.03
N PRO A 66 -4.69 11.06 16.35
CA PRO A 66 -3.96 10.33 17.38
C PRO A 66 -4.13 8.81 17.20
N GLY A 67 -3.05 8.03 17.28
CA GLY A 67 -3.05 6.58 17.02
C GLY A 67 -2.64 6.17 15.59
N ARG A 68 -2.55 7.14 14.66
CA ARG A 68 -2.18 6.85 13.27
C ARG A 68 -0.72 6.42 13.13
N ILE A 69 0.19 7.02 13.89
CA ILE A 69 1.61 6.64 13.87
C ILE A 69 1.79 5.21 14.40
N GLU A 70 1.06 4.84 15.44
CA GLU A 70 1.06 3.51 16.04
C GLU A 70 0.50 2.47 15.07
N THR A 71 -0.51 2.84 14.29
CA THR A 71 -1.04 1.99 13.21
C THR A 71 -0.01 1.81 12.09
N MET A 72 0.68 2.89 11.68
CA MET A 72 1.80 2.79 10.72
C MET A 72 2.94 1.93 11.28
N PHE A 73 3.24 2.05 12.57
CA PHE A 73 4.24 1.23 13.25
C PHE A 73 3.84 -0.26 13.29
N ARG A 74 2.57 -0.54 13.56
CA ARG A 74 2.01 -1.90 13.49
C ARG A 74 2.06 -2.45 12.05
N ALA A 75 1.84 -1.60 11.04
CA ALA A 75 1.99 -1.99 9.64
C ALA A 75 3.44 -2.41 9.30
N THR A 76 4.46 -1.77 9.90
CA THR A 76 5.85 -2.24 9.79
C THR A 76 6.14 -3.59 10.44
N GLN A 77 5.27 -4.09 11.32
CA GLN A 77 5.38 -5.44 11.88
C GLN A 77 4.69 -6.50 10.99
N ASN A 78 3.75 -6.07 10.14
CA ASN A 78 2.97 -6.93 9.25
C ASN A 78 3.48 -6.78 7.80
N ILE A 79 4.75 -7.12 7.58
CA ILE A 79 5.37 -7.01 6.26
C ILE A 79 5.01 -8.21 5.37
N VAL A 80 4.76 -7.94 4.09
CA VAL A 80 4.58 -8.99 3.09
C VAL A 80 5.96 -9.25 2.43
N PRO A 81 6.55 -10.46 2.57
CA PRO A 81 7.89 -10.75 2.07
C PRO A 81 8.10 -10.46 0.58
N SER A 82 7.06 -10.64 -0.23
CA SER A 82 7.10 -10.34 -1.67
C SER A 82 7.49 -8.88 -1.97
N HIS A 83 7.19 -7.94 -1.07
CA HIS A 83 7.43 -6.52 -1.28
C HIS A 83 8.85 -6.05 -0.89
N LEU A 84 9.62 -6.91 -0.22
CA LEU A 84 10.93 -6.59 0.36
C LEU A 84 12.11 -6.80 -0.59
N CYS A 85 11.87 -7.32 -1.81
CA CYS A 85 12.91 -7.65 -2.79
C CYS A 85 13.98 -8.61 -2.25
N ASP A 86 13.65 -9.46 -1.28
CA ASP A 86 14.61 -10.42 -0.71
C ASP A 86 14.38 -11.82 -1.30
N THR A 87 15.35 -12.30 -2.09
CA THR A 87 15.28 -13.62 -2.74
C THR A 87 15.39 -14.79 -1.79
N GLN A 88 15.85 -14.57 -0.55
CA GLN A 88 15.88 -15.62 0.49
C GLN A 88 14.52 -15.76 1.18
N LEU A 89 13.79 -14.65 1.32
CA LEU A 89 12.48 -14.62 1.96
C LEU A 89 11.34 -14.91 0.98
N PHE A 90 11.54 -14.68 -0.31
CA PHE A 90 10.53 -14.92 -1.34
C PHE A 90 11.14 -15.39 -2.66
N ASP A 91 10.63 -16.51 -3.18
CA ASP A 91 11.12 -17.10 -4.42
C ASP A 91 10.51 -16.41 -5.66
N PHE A 92 11.12 -15.31 -6.05
CA PHE A 92 10.72 -14.59 -7.27
C PHE A 92 11.00 -15.39 -8.55
N ALA A 93 11.93 -16.35 -8.56
CA ALA A 93 12.30 -17.04 -9.79
C ALA A 93 11.17 -17.96 -10.26
N ASN A 94 10.58 -18.70 -9.32
CA ASN A 94 9.64 -19.77 -9.62
C ASN A 94 8.17 -19.34 -9.78
N ILE A 95 7.85 -18.03 -9.73
CA ILE A 95 6.49 -17.55 -10.06
C ILE A 95 6.14 -17.92 -11.51
N LYS A 96 5.08 -18.70 -11.71
CA LYS A 96 4.57 -19.14 -13.01
C LYS A 96 3.18 -18.57 -13.28
N GLN A 97 2.82 -18.55 -14.56
CA GLN A 97 1.50 -18.13 -15.01
C GLN A 97 0.43 -19.11 -14.49
N GLY A 98 -0.61 -18.60 -13.84
CA GLY A 98 -1.65 -19.41 -13.21
C GLY A 98 -1.34 -19.93 -11.80
N ASP A 99 -0.19 -19.56 -11.20
CA ASP A 99 0.02 -19.80 -9.77
C ASP A 99 -0.98 -19.01 -8.93
N GLU A 100 -1.35 -19.55 -7.76
CA GLU A 100 -2.15 -18.83 -6.78
C GLU A 100 -1.45 -17.54 -6.35
N ILE A 101 -2.24 -16.48 -6.14
CA ILE A 101 -1.72 -15.17 -5.78
C ILE A 101 -1.16 -15.24 -4.35
N ILE A 102 0.17 -15.36 -4.25
CA ILE A 102 0.87 -15.55 -2.98
C ILE A 102 0.76 -14.27 -2.13
N ASN A 103 0.20 -14.40 -0.93
CA ASN A 103 -0.12 -13.27 -0.02
C ASN A 103 -1.11 -12.24 -0.61
N GLY A 104 -2.06 -12.68 -1.44
CA GLY A 104 -3.19 -11.86 -1.87
C GLY A 104 -2.91 -10.86 -3.00
N GLY A 105 -1.66 -10.66 -3.40
CA GLY A 105 -1.33 -9.85 -4.59
C GLY A 105 -1.02 -8.40 -4.26
N ASP A 106 -1.30 -7.48 -5.18
CA ASP A 106 -1.17 -6.04 -4.94
C ASP A 106 -2.48 -5.47 -4.36
N LEU A 107 -2.86 -5.96 -3.18
CA LEU A 107 -4.08 -5.56 -2.45
C LEU A 107 -4.09 -4.08 -2.02
N ALA A 108 -3.00 -3.33 -2.24
CA ALA A 108 -2.85 -1.97 -1.74
C ALA A 108 -3.90 -0.98 -2.31
N PHE A 109 -4.54 -1.34 -3.44
CA PHE A 109 -5.56 -0.53 -4.10
C PHE A 109 -6.86 -1.30 -4.37
N ASP A 110 -6.99 -2.52 -3.85
CA ASP A 110 -8.21 -3.30 -3.99
C ASP A 110 -9.27 -2.75 -3.04
N LYS A 111 -10.53 -2.77 -3.49
CA LYS A 111 -11.66 -2.42 -2.62
C LYS A 111 -11.84 -3.55 -1.63
N ASP A 112 -11.67 -3.26 -0.35
CA ASP A 112 -12.14 -4.15 0.70
C ASP A 112 -13.64 -4.43 0.48
N ASP A 113 -14.02 -5.71 0.48
CA ASP A 113 -15.42 -6.12 0.55
C ASP A 113 -15.90 -5.80 1.97
N ILE A 114 -16.28 -4.55 2.19
CA ILE A 114 -16.94 -4.13 3.41
C ILE A 114 -18.31 -4.82 3.38
N PRO A 115 -18.62 -5.73 4.32
CA PRO A 115 -19.93 -6.36 4.35
C PRO A 115 -20.99 -5.26 4.44
N THR A 116 -21.86 -5.19 3.42
CA THR A 116 -22.97 -4.22 3.33
C THR A 116 -24.00 -4.43 4.42
N SER A 117 -23.94 -5.56 5.12
CA SER A 117 -24.74 -5.89 6.27
C SER A 117 -23.86 -5.86 7.52
N PRO A 118 -24.21 -5.09 8.57
CA PRO A 118 -23.54 -5.21 9.85
C PRO A 118 -23.66 -6.66 10.32
N ILE A 119 -22.56 -7.22 10.81
CA ILE A 119 -22.54 -8.52 11.48
C ILE A 119 -23.37 -8.36 12.75
N LEU A 120 -24.66 -8.69 12.66
CA LEU A 120 -25.48 -8.97 13.82
C LEU A 120 -25.06 -10.36 14.27
N SER A 121 -24.40 -10.45 15.43
CA SER A 121 -24.25 -11.71 16.13
C SER A 121 -25.65 -12.26 16.41
N ASP A 122 -25.95 -13.46 15.92
CA ASP A 122 -27.20 -14.21 16.18
C ASP A 122 -27.33 -14.69 17.64
N ASP A 123 -26.67 -14.03 18.59
CA ASP A 123 -26.95 -14.20 20.01
C ASP A 123 -28.25 -13.44 20.31
N GLU A 124 -29.38 -14.11 20.12
CA GLU A 124 -30.72 -13.55 20.32
C GLU A 124 -31.04 -13.16 21.78
N ASP A 125 -30.12 -13.39 22.74
CA ASP A 125 -30.37 -13.16 24.17
C ASP A 125 -29.81 -11.84 24.74
N GLU A 126 -29.10 -11.01 23.98
CA GLU A 126 -28.58 -9.70 24.47
C GLU A 126 -28.80 -8.54 23.48
N ARG A 127 -30.04 -8.32 23.03
CA ARG A 127 -30.38 -7.04 22.36
C ARG A 127 -30.66 -5.97 23.43
N PRO A 128 -29.86 -4.90 23.57
CA PRO A 128 -30.26 -3.77 24.37
C PRO A 128 -31.50 -3.13 23.74
N ASP A 129 -32.55 -2.93 24.53
CA ASP A 129 -33.76 -2.25 24.08
C ASP A 129 -33.48 -0.76 23.86
N PHE A 130 -33.28 -0.35 22.61
CA PHE A 130 -33.08 1.05 22.22
C PHE A 130 -34.39 1.81 21.98
N SER A 131 -35.56 1.25 22.31
CA SER A 131 -36.86 1.90 22.11
C SER A 131 -37.03 3.22 22.89
N GLN A 132 -36.18 3.47 23.90
CA GLN A 132 -36.27 4.66 24.76
C GLN A 132 -35.35 5.83 24.35
N ALA A 133 -34.44 5.66 23.39
CA ALA A 133 -33.51 6.73 23.01
C ALA A 133 -33.88 7.36 21.65
N ARG A 134 -35.08 7.96 21.57
CA ARG A 134 -35.36 8.93 20.50
C ARG A 134 -34.55 10.19 20.78
N LEU A 135 -33.48 10.39 20.02
CA LEU A 135 -32.79 11.69 19.96
C LEU A 135 -33.68 12.66 19.17
N ASP A 136 -34.19 13.68 19.86
CA ASP A 136 -34.94 14.77 19.23
C ASP A 136 -34.00 15.60 18.35
N VAL A 137 -34.08 15.38 17.04
CA VAL A 137 -33.41 16.22 16.04
C VAL A 137 -34.22 17.51 15.92
N VAL A 138 -33.75 18.57 16.58
CA VAL A 138 -34.28 19.92 16.40
C VAL A 138 -33.61 20.53 15.15
N GLU A 139 -34.37 20.70 14.08
CA GLU A 139 -33.95 21.52 12.94
C GLU A 139 -33.81 22.99 13.39
N VAL A 140 -32.58 23.50 13.37
CA VAL A 140 -32.31 24.93 13.57
C VAL A 140 -32.50 25.65 12.23
N LYS A 141 -33.39 26.63 12.23
CA LYS A 141 -33.76 27.45 11.08
C LYS A 141 -32.80 28.62 10.86
#